data_AF-A0A8C8VHG6-F1
#
_entry.id   AF-A0A8C8VHG6-F1
#
_cell.length_a   1.000
_cell.length_b   1.000
_cell.length_c   1.000
_cell.angle_alpha   90.00
_cell.angle_beta   90.00
_cell.angle_gamma   90.00
#
_symmetry.space_group_name_H-M   'P 1'
#
loop_
_entity.id
_entity.type
_entity.pdbx_description
1 polymer ?
#
loop_
_entity_poly.entity_id
_entity_poly.type
_entity_poly.pdbx_seq_one_letter_code
_entity_poly.pdbx_strand_id
1 'polypeptide(L)'
;MESGWPARGTRGIAPRTAGLALEVLERAKRRKVRWPEPAEEDSERLNAAFASVVEFMCRTTKECEKYYRYVPATRCQENEIKHICRYHSRQGADNVLQTLEEGARKTSKDLYIEVSPGTYSVTATSENMMRETHVVDVNAGQSIDFTFSI
;
A
#
# COMPACT_ATOMS: atom_id res chain seq x y z
N MET A 1 65.57 -64.14 25.03
CA MET A 1 65.06 -63.29 23.94
C MET A 1 63.57 -63.57 23.83
N GLU A 2 62.75 -62.53 23.93
CA GLU A 2 61.44 -62.35 23.27
C GLU A 2 60.65 -61.33 24.11
N SER A 3 60.59 -60.15 23.54
CA SER A 3 60.07 -58.90 24.07
C SER A 3 58.58 -58.78 23.78
N GLY A 4 57.73 -58.81 24.81
CA GLY A 4 56.31 -58.48 24.69
C GLY A 4 56.02 -57.10 25.25
N TRP A 5 55.84 -56.10 24.38
CA TRP A 5 55.44 -54.75 24.79
C TRP A 5 54.01 -54.74 25.32
N PRO A 6 53.66 -53.93 26.35
CA PRO A 6 52.26 -53.79 26.74
C PRO A 6 51.52 -52.99 25.66
N ALA A 7 50.41 -53.56 25.18
CA ALA A 7 49.51 -52.90 24.26
C ALA A 7 49.08 -51.55 24.85
N ARG A 8 49.40 -50.50 24.12
CA ARG A 8 48.97 -49.12 24.33
C ARG A 8 47.47 -49.12 24.54
N GLY A 9 47.04 -48.88 25.77
CA GLY A 9 45.63 -48.75 26.13
C GLY A 9 44.94 -47.82 25.13
N THR A 10 43.90 -48.36 24.49
CA THR A 10 42.95 -47.56 23.74
C THR A 10 42.33 -46.58 24.73
N ARG A 11 42.89 -45.37 24.79
CA ARG A 11 42.20 -44.23 25.37
C ARG A 11 40.95 -44.06 24.52
N GLY A 12 39.87 -44.68 24.97
CA GLY A 12 38.54 -44.46 24.45
C GLY A 12 38.36 -42.96 24.33
N ILE A 13 38.06 -42.51 23.11
CA ILE A 13 37.61 -41.15 22.85
C ILE A 13 36.33 -41.02 23.66
N ALA A 14 36.45 -40.55 24.90
CA ALA A 14 35.31 -40.26 25.74
C ALA A 14 34.54 -39.15 25.03
N PRO A 15 33.28 -39.38 24.60
CA PRO A 15 32.48 -38.32 24.00
C PRO A 15 31.96 -37.46 25.17
N ARG A 16 32.85 -36.66 25.77
CA ARG A 16 32.55 -35.82 26.94
C ARG A 16 31.39 -34.87 26.67
N THR A 17 31.19 -34.49 25.40
CA THR A 17 30.10 -33.62 24.94
C THR A 17 28.80 -34.37 24.64
N ALA A 18 28.85 -35.60 24.11
CA ALA A 18 27.64 -36.35 23.78
C ALA A 18 26.87 -36.79 25.04
N GLY A 19 27.60 -37.18 26.10
CA GLY A 19 26.99 -37.49 27.40
C GLY A 19 26.29 -36.28 28.02
N LEU A 20 26.94 -35.10 27.96
CA LEU A 20 26.37 -33.84 28.44
C LEU A 20 25.15 -33.41 27.61
N ALA A 21 25.19 -33.57 26.29
CA ALA A 21 24.06 -33.26 25.42
C ALA A 21 22.84 -34.14 25.72
N LEU A 22 23.05 -35.45 25.96
CA LEU A 22 22.00 -36.36 26.40
C LEU A 22 21.44 -35.98 27.76
N GLU A 23 22.29 -35.61 28.71
CA GLU A 23 21.87 -35.18 30.04
C GLU A 23 21.04 -33.88 29.98
N VAL A 24 21.46 -32.90 29.18
CA VAL A 24 20.71 -31.66 28.95
C VAL A 24 19.36 -31.95 28.32
N LEU A 25 19.31 -32.83 27.31
CA LEU A 25 18.06 -33.25 26.68
C LEU A 25 17.12 -33.94 27.67
N GLU A 26 17.63 -34.88 28.47
CA GLU A 26 16.82 -35.57 29.48
C GLU A 26 16.35 -34.61 30.59
N ARG A 27 17.19 -33.65 30.98
CA ARG A 27 16.82 -32.59 31.94
C ARG A 27 15.78 -31.62 31.36
N ALA A 28 15.81 -31.36 30.06
CA ALA A 28 14.81 -30.54 29.37
C ALA A 28 13.48 -31.31 29.22
N LYS A 29 13.53 -32.60 28.87
CA LYS A 29 12.35 -33.47 28.82
C LYS A 29 11.64 -33.58 30.18
N ARG A 30 12.39 -33.68 31.28
CA ARG A 30 11.83 -33.67 32.65
C ARG A 30 11.17 -32.34 33.03
N ARG A 31 11.60 -31.25 32.39
CA ARG A 31 11.01 -29.91 32.51
C ARG A 31 9.95 -29.61 31.46
N LYS A 32 9.49 -30.62 30.70
CA LYS A 32 8.40 -30.46 29.75
C LYS A 32 7.16 -29.99 30.50
N VAL A 33 6.87 -28.70 30.39
CA VAL A 33 5.64 -28.11 30.89
C VAL A 33 4.52 -28.76 30.10
N ARG A 34 3.65 -29.49 30.80
CA ARG A 34 2.38 -29.93 30.23
C ARG A 34 1.51 -28.69 30.18
N TRP A 35 1.48 -28.05 29.02
CA TRP A 35 0.48 -27.03 28.73
C TRP A 35 -0.89 -27.70 28.82
N PRO A 36 -1.88 -27.06 29.44
CA PRO A 36 -3.26 -27.47 29.28
C PRO A 36 -3.55 -27.54 27.78
N GLU A 37 -4.10 -28.66 27.32
CA GLU A 37 -4.66 -28.71 25.97
C GLU A 37 -5.74 -27.62 25.93
N PRO A 38 -5.66 -26.66 24.99
CA PRO A 38 -6.70 -25.65 24.87
C PRO A 38 -8.01 -26.39 24.61
N ALA A 39 -9.02 -26.14 25.44
CA ALA A 39 -10.35 -26.66 25.15
C ALA A 39 -10.75 -26.14 23.76
N GLU A 40 -11.24 -27.02 22.88
CA GLU A 40 -11.63 -26.64 21.52
C GLU A 40 -12.63 -25.46 21.53
N GLU A 41 -13.49 -25.42 22.54
CA GLU A 41 -14.46 -24.35 22.82
C GLU A 41 -13.80 -22.98 23.04
N ASP A 42 -12.63 -22.91 23.69
CA ASP A 42 -11.90 -21.65 23.88
C ASP A 42 -11.28 -21.15 22.58
N SER A 43 -10.79 -22.08 21.74
CA SER A 43 -10.24 -21.75 20.42
C SER A 43 -11.32 -21.18 19.49
N GLU A 44 -12.51 -21.77 19.49
CA GLU A 44 -13.64 -21.28 18.71
C GLU A 44 -14.12 -19.90 19.19
N ARG A 45 -14.22 -19.70 20.52
CA ARG A 45 -14.60 -18.41 21.12
C ARG A 45 -13.58 -17.31 20.80
N LEU A 46 -12.29 -17.61 20.86
CA LEU A 46 -11.21 -16.70 20.47
C LEU A 46 -11.31 -16.34 18.98
N ASN A 47 -11.50 -17.33 18.11
CA ASN A 47 -11.67 -17.11 16.68
C ASN A 47 -12.90 -16.23 16.38
N ALA A 48 -14.02 -16.47 17.06
CA ALA A 48 -15.23 -15.65 16.93
C ALA A 48 -14.99 -14.20 17.40
N ALA A 49 -14.23 -13.99 18.48
CA ALA A 49 -13.88 -12.66 18.94
C ALA A 49 -12.99 -11.92 17.93
N PHE A 50 -11.97 -12.59 17.38
CA PHE A 50 -11.13 -12.00 16.31
C PHE A 50 -11.95 -11.71 15.05
N ALA A 51 -12.82 -12.62 14.63
CA ALA A 51 -13.73 -12.40 13.51
C ALA A 51 -14.61 -11.16 13.74
N SER A 52 -15.11 -10.96 14.97
CA SER A 52 -15.92 -9.80 15.33
C SER A 52 -15.12 -8.49 15.21
N VAL A 53 -13.86 -8.48 15.67
CA VAL A 53 -12.98 -7.31 15.53
C VAL A 53 -12.70 -7.01 14.06
N VAL A 54 -12.36 -8.04 13.27
CA VAL A 54 -12.12 -7.88 11.83
C VAL A 54 -13.37 -7.38 11.11
N GLU A 55 -14.55 -7.87 11.48
CA GLU A 55 -15.81 -7.39 10.93
C GLU A 55 -16.03 -5.91 11.27
N PHE A 56 -15.81 -5.51 12.52
CA PHE A 56 -15.91 -4.11 12.93
C PHE A 56 -14.92 -3.22 12.18
N MET A 57 -13.67 -3.65 12.01
CA MET A 57 -12.67 -2.95 11.21
C MET A 57 -13.07 -2.84 9.73
N CYS A 58 -13.68 -3.89 9.17
CA CYS A 58 -14.19 -3.89 7.80
C CYS A 58 -15.37 -2.90 7.64
N ARG A 59 -16.31 -2.90 8.60
CA ARG A 59 -17.45 -1.96 8.61
C ARG A 59 -16.97 -0.52 8.72
N THR A 60 -16.08 -0.22 9.67
CA THR A 60 -15.54 1.14 9.85
C THR A 60 -14.78 1.64 8.62
N THR A 61 -13.98 0.77 7.99
CA THR A 61 -13.28 1.09 6.73
C THR A 61 -14.28 1.40 5.60
N LYS A 62 -15.37 0.65 5.48
CA LYS A 62 -16.44 0.93 4.49
C LYS A 62 -17.18 2.24 4.76
N GLU A 63 -17.44 2.56 6.03
CA GLU A 63 -18.08 3.84 6.37
C GLU A 63 -17.15 5.03 6.07
N CYS A 64 -15.85 4.87 6.32
CA CYS A 64 -14.82 5.84 5.90
C CYS A 64 -14.86 6.06 4.38
N GLU A 65 -14.85 4.98 3.60
CA GLU A 65 -14.94 5.03 2.14
C GLU A 65 -16.21 5.76 1.67
N LYS A 66 -17.38 5.45 2.26
CA LYS A 66 -18.63 6.15 1.95
C LYS A 66 -18.55 7.65 2.23
N TYR A 67 -17.99 8.05 3.36
CA TYR A 67 -17.84 9.45 3.72
C TYR A 67 -17.00 10.20 2.68
N TYR A 68 -15.79 9.70 2.41
CA TYR A 68 -14.86 10.36 1.47
C TYR A 68 -15.27 10.20 0.00
N ARG A 69 -16.23 9.34 -0.34
CA ARG A 69 -16.86 9.32 -1.66
C ARG A 69 -17.70 10.57 -1.94
N TYR A 70 -18.28 11.20 -0.91
CA TYR A 70 -19.12 12.39 -1.07
C TYR A 70 -18.43 13.69 -0.63
N VAL A 71 -17.29 13.60 0.05
CA VAL A 71 -16.52 14.76 0.52
C VAL A 71 -15.36 15.03 -0.44
N PRO A 72 -15.29 16.22 -1.07
CA PRO A 72 -14.19 16.55 -1.98
C PRO A 72 -12.87 16.73 -1.22
N ALA A 73 -11.74 16.43 -1.88
CA ALA A 73 -10.41 16.52 -1.26
C ALA A 73 -10.02 17.91 -0.78
N THR A 74 -10.60 18.95 -1.36
CA THR A 74 -10.41 20.34 -0.93
C THR A 74 -10.86 20.59 0.51
N ARG A 75 -11.70 19.71 1.06
CA ARG A 75 -12.15 19.74 2.45
C ARG A 75 -11.43 18.75 3.36
N CYS A 76 -10.50 17.96 2.82
CA CYS A 76 -9.73 16.97 3.55
C CYS A 76 -8.41 17.57 4.05
N GLN A 77 -8.05 17.27 5.30
CA GLN A 77 -6.74 17.59 5.85
C GLN A 77 -5.67 16.65 5.29
N GLU A 78 -4.39 17.05 5.36
CA GLU A 78 -3.28 16.25 4.81
C GLU A 78 -3.19 14.83 5.41
N ASN A 79 -3.49 14.67 6.69
CA ASN A 79 -3.55 13.37 7.36
C ASN A 79 -4.69 12.49 6.84
N GLU A 80 -5.84 13.09 6.51
CA GLU A 80 -6.97 12.38 5.92
C GLU A 80 -6.63 11.91 4.50
N ILE A 81 -5.98 12.77 3.71
CA ILE A 81 -5.47 12.40 2.38
C ILE A 81 -4.49 11.24 2.47
N LYS A 82 -3.52 11.27 3.41
CA LYS A 82 -2.59 10.16 3.66
C LYS A 82 -3.31 8.87 4.04
N HIS A 83 -4.36 8.96 4.86
CA HIS A 83 -5.20 7.82 5.23
C HIS A 83 -5.90 7.22 4.00
N ILE A 84 -6.60 8.06 3.22
CA ILE A 84 -7.33 7.64 2.02
C ILE A 84 -6.39 6.95 1.04
N CYS A 85 -5.22 7.54 0.74
CA CYS A 85 -4.26 6.95 -0.18
C CYS A 85 -3.69 5.61 0.32
N ARG A 86 -3.49 5.46 1.63
CA ARG A 86 -2.88 4.25 2.21
C ARG A 86 -3.86 3.08 2.31
N TYR A 87 -5.13 3.35 2.59
CA TYR A 87 -6.12 2.31 2.89
C TYR A 87 -7.22 2.16 1.82
N HIS A 88 -7.40 3.16 0.96
CA HIS A 88 -8.45 3.21 -0.07
C HIS A 88 -7.88 3.48 -1.46
N SER A 89 -7.22 2.47 -2.04
CA SER A 89 -6.33 2.63 -3.20
C SER A 89 -7.01 2.65 -4.59
N ARG A 90 -8.33 2.47 -4.74
CA ARG A 90 -8.94 2.30 -6.08
C ARG A 90 -10.07 3.27 -6.47
N GLN A 91 -10.66 3.98 -5.51
CA GLN A 91 -11.71 4.97 -5.78
C GLN A 91 -11.52 6.25 -4.94
N GLY A 92 -10.94 6.14 -3.74
CA GLY A 92 -10.66 7.30 -2.89
C GLY A 92 -9.54 8.19 -3.43
N ALA A 93 -8.44 7.59 -3.90
CA ALA A 93 -7.33 8.34 -4.50
C ALA A 93 -7.74 9.06 -5.80
N ASP A 94 -8.52 8.41 -6.68
CA ASP A 94 -8.97 8.98 -7.95
C ASP A 94 -9.94 10.16 -7.74
N ASN A 95 -10.87 10.06 -6.77
CA ASN A 95 -11.75 11.19 -6.39
C ASN A 95 -10.96 12.35 -5.78
N VAL A 96 -9.90 12.07 -5.02
CA VAL A 96 -9.04 13.11 -4.44
C VAL A 96 -8.24 13.83 -5.53
N LEU A 97 -7.69 13.07 -6.47
CA LEU A 97 -6.92 13.59 -7.60
C LEU A 97 -7.84 14.35 -8.57
N GLN A 98 -9.03 13.81 -8.87
CA GLN A 98 -10.08 14.51 -9.62
C GLN A 98 -10.53 15.78 -8.90
N THR A 99 -10.74 15.80 -7.59
CA THR A 99 -11.19 17.03 -6.91
C THR A 99 -10.08 18.07 -6.75
N LEU A 100 -8.81 17.67 -6.69
CA LEU A 100 -7.67 18.59 -6.81
C LEU A 100 -7.59 19.19 -8.21
N GLU A 101 -7.86 18.39 -9.25
CA GLU A 101 -7.96 18.85 -10.63
C GLU A 101 -9.24 19.67 -10.89
N GLU A 102 -10.39 19.33 -10.31
CA GLU A 102 -11.68 19.99 -10.49
C GLU A 102 -11.76 21.32 -9.72
N GLY A 103 -11.11 21.40 -8.55
CA GLY A 103 -10.88 22.67 -7.85
C GLY A 103 -10.02 23.63 -8.66
N ALA A 104 -9.17 23.11 -9.56
CA ALA A 104 -8.42 23.91 -10.52
C ALA A 104 -9.20 24.19 -11.83
N ARG A 105 -10.20 23.36 -12.18
CA ARG A 105 -11.01 23.41 -13.43
C ARG A 105 -12.34 24.16 -13.33
N LYS A 106 -12.73 24.69 -12.16
CA LYS A 106 -13.94 25.54 -12.00
C LYS A 106 -13.65 27.03 -11.80
N THR A 107 -12.64 27.52 -12.49
CA THR A 107 -12.62 28.91 -12.94
C THR A 107 -12.44 28.80 -14.44
N SER A 108 -13.36 29.35 -15.24
CA SER A 108 -13.12 29.61 -16.66
C SER A 108 -11.78 30.33 -16.79
N LYS A 109 -10.71 29.57 -17.01
CA LYS A 109 -9.36 30.08 -17.17
C LYS A 109 -9.13 30.12 -18.65
N ASP A 110 -9.30 31.31 -19.20
CA ASP A 110 -8.82 31.60 -20.54
C ASP A 110 -7.32 31.26 -20.55
N LEU A 111 -6.90 30.46 -21.53
CA LEU A 111 -5.52 30.02 -21.70
C LEU A 111 -4.82 31.02 -22.62
N TYR A 112 -3.78 31.69 -22.12
CA TYR A 112 -2.92 32.55 -22.94
C TYR A 112 -1.69 31.74 -23.41
N ILE A 113 -1.45 31.72 -24.72
CA ILE A 113 -0.31 31.03 -25.33
C ILE A 113 0.46 32.05 -26.17
N GLU A 114 1.70 32.34 -25.77
CA GLU A 114 2.61 33.19 -26.55
C GLU A 114 3.38 32.35 -27.57
N VAL A 115 3.35 32.78 -28.82
CA VAL A 115 4.00 32.11 -29.94
C VAL A 115 4.79 33.12 -30.77
N SER A 116 5.79 32.63 -31.51
CA SER A 116 6.44 33.45 -32.53
C SER A 116 5.48 33.73 -33.70
N PRO A 117 5.71 34.76 -34.52
CA PRO A 117 4.89 35.00 -35.69
C PRO A 117 4.92 33.80 -36.65
N GLY A 118 3.76 33.40 -37.17
CA GLY A 118 3.62 32.25 -38.05
C GLY A 118 2.19 31.71 -38.11
N THR A 119 2.00 30.68 -38.93
CA THR A 119 0.71 30.00 -39.09
C THR A 119 0.61 28.79 -38.17
N TYR A 120 -0.44 28.74 -37.35
CA TYR A 120 -0.67 27.72 -36.33
C TYR A 120 -2.04 27.06 -36.50
N SER A 121 -2.14 25.79 -36.12
CA SER A 121 -3.41 25.07 -35.99
C SER A 121 -3.73 24.83 -34.52
N VAL A 122 -4.84 25.38 -34.04
CA VAL A 122 -5.32 25.21 -32.67
C VAL A 122 -6.46 24.20 -32.68
N THR A 123 -6.27 23.07 -31.98
CA THR A 123 -7.28 22.02 -31.87
C THR A 123 -7.73 21.87 -30.43
N ALA A 124 -9.03 22.03 -30.19
CA ALA A 124 -9.65 21.78 -28.89
C ALA A 124 -10.44 20.46 -28.94
N THR A 125 -10.29 19.64 -27.92
CA THR A 125 -10.95 18.34 -27.81
C THR A 125 -11.74 18.24 -26.50
N SER A 126 -13.03 17.89 -26.60
CA SER A 126 -13.94 17.72 -25.47
C SER A 126 -14.04 16.26 -25.06
N GLU A 127 -14.48 16.02 -23.82
CA GLU A 127 -14.63 14.67 -23.24
C GLU A 127 -15.57 13.78 -24.06
N ASN A 128 -16.56 14.37 -24.74
CA ASN A 128 -17.47 13.66 -25.64
C ASN A 128 -16.85 13.34 -27.02
N MET A 129 -15.52 13.32 -27.13
CA MET A 129 -14.74 13.10 -28.35
C MET A 129 -15.02 14.10 -29.49
N MET A 130 -15.66 15.24 -29.20
CA MET A 130 -15.83 16.34 -30.15
C MET A 130 -14.50 17.07 -30.33
N ARG A 131 -14.16 17.40 -31.58
CA ARG A 131 -12.91 18.10 -31.92
C ARG A 131 -13.23 19.31 -32.79
N GLU A 132 -12.72 20.46 -32.40
CA GLU A 132 -12.82 21.69 -33.18
C GLU A 132 -11.39 22.19 -33.48
N THR A 133 -11.10 22.53 -34.73
CA THR A 133 -9.77 22.95 -35.17
C THR A 133 -9.85 24.26 -35.94
N HIS A 134 -9.08 25.25 -35.53
CA HIS A 134 -8.94 26.54 -36.19
C HIS A 134 -7.50 26.74 -36.66
N VAL A 135 -7.32 27.16 -37.91
CA VAL A 135 -6.00 27.53 -38.44
C VAL A 135 -5.92 29.04 -38.49
N VAL A 136 -4.88 29.61 -37.89
CA VAL A 136 -4.69 31.05 -37.79
C VAL A 136 -3.27 31.47 -38.08
N ASP A 137 -3.17 32.66 -38.67
CA ASP A 137 -1.92 33.34 -38.92
C ASP A 137 -1.70 34.42 -37.86
N VAL A 138 -0.60 34.33 -37.12
CA VAL A 138 -0.28 35.22 -35.99
C VAL A 138 0.84 36.16 -36.41
N ASN A 139 0.54 37.47 -36.43
CA ASN A 139 1.53 38.52 -36.68
C ASN A 139 2.19 39.01 -35.39
N ALA A 140 3.36 39.64 -35.48
CA ALA A 140 4.07 40.17 -34.31
C ALA A 140 3.23 41.20 -33.54
N GLY A 141 3.02 40.98 -32.24
CA GLY A 141 2.22 41.84 -31.37
C GLY A 141 0.70 41.67 -31.51
N GLN A 142 0.23 40.71 -32.33
CA GLN A 142 -1.18 40.38 -32.48
C GLN A 142 -1.63 39.40 -31.39
N SER A 143 -2.81 39.63 -30.80
CA SER A 143 -3.50 38.67 -29.94
C SER A 143 -4.78 38.21 -30.63
N ILE A 144 -5.08 36.91 -30.57
CA ILE A 144 -6.27 36.30 -31.16
C ILE A 144 -6.95 35.47 -30.08
N ASP A 145 -8.19 35.81 -29.74
CA ASP A 145 -8.97 35.09 -28.75
C ASP A 145 -9.82 34.01 -29.44
N PHE A 146 -9.77 32.79 -28.90
CA PHE A 146 -10.58 31.67 -29.39
C PHE A 146 -11.60 31.22 -28.36
N THR A 147 -12.84 31.07 -28.81
CA THR A 147 -13.92 30.46 -28.03
C THR A 147 -14.35 29.19 -28.72
N PHE A 148 -14.11 28.05 -28.08
CA PHE A 148 -14.54 26.74 -28.58
C PHE A 148 -15.87 26.37 -27.95
N SER A 149 -16.85 25.97 -28.77
CA SER A 149 -18.19 25.57 -28.30
C SER A 149 -18.32 24.04 -28.33
N ILE A 150 -17.44 23.35 -27.59
CA ILE A 150 -17.28 21.88 -27.59
C ILE A 150 -17.60 21.21 -26.26
#